data_AF-A0A533X213-F1
#
_entry.id   AF-A0A533X213-F1
#
_cell.length_a   1.000
_cell.length_b   1.000
_cell.length_c   1.000
_cell.angle_alpha   90.00
_cell.angle_beta   90.00
_cell.angle_gamma   90.00
#
_symmetry.space_group_name_H-M   'P 1'
#
loop_
_entity.id
_entity.type
_entity.pdbx_description
1 polymer ?
#
loop_
_entity_poly.entity_id
_entity_poly.type
_entity_poly.pdbx_seq_one_letter_code
_entity_poly.pdbx_strand_id
1 'polypeptide(L)'
;MSRRKSGIMLSFFTVYREGFETVLFYQAIISFAEYMEWYVVAGLVAGLAVISGITFVVRKLGRKLPLRVLFGLTMGVGAYMSIAFIGNAVREFQEVGYIQTTHLIDTVPRLDINTAAMTGIHPTLETIVAQLVLLCVYLVGSLYVLFIQPRRNRAIESARKSRADLAKKEAKDVQ
;
A
#
# COMPACT_ATOMS: atom_id res chain seq x y z
N MET A 1 -16.47 -22.84 21.70
CA MET A 1 -15.48 -23.53 20.83
C MET A 1 -15.55 -23.14 19.33
N SER A 2 -16.45 -22.23 18.90
CA SER A 2 -16.65 -21.87 17.47
C SER A 2 -15.69 -20.79 16.91
N ARG A 3 -15.19 -19.85 17.73
CA ARG A 3 -14.34 -18.73 17.27
C ARG A 3 -12.95 -19.12 16.73
N ARG A 4 -12.46 -20.34 16.98
CA ARG A 4 -11.10 -20.75 16.62
C ARG A 4 -10.98 -21.28 15.18
N LYS A 5 -12.08 -21.76 14.57
CA LYS A 5 -12.08 -22.31 13.20
C LYS A 5 -12.06 -21.22 12.11
N SER A 6 -12.68 -20.06 12.35
CA SER A 6 -12.72 -18.95 11.37
C SER A 6 -11.34 -18.34 11.07
N GLY A 7 -10.40 -18.35 12.03
CA GLY A 7 -9.06 -17.80 11.81
C GLY A 7 -8.21 -18.61 10.83
N ILE A 8 -8.40 -19.93 10.80
CA ILE A 8 -7.64 -20.84 9.92
C ILE A 8 -8.06 -20.63 8.46
N MET A 9 -9.36 -20.49 8.20
CA MET A 9 -9.88 -20.26 6.85
C MET A 9 -9.46 -18.89 6.30
N LEU A 10 -9.45 -17.85 7.17
CA LEU A 10 -8.96 -16.53 6.79
C LEU A 10 -7.47 -16.56 6.45
N SER A 11 -6.65 -17.18 7.30
CA SER A 11 -5.20 -17.30 7.05
C SER A 11 -4.91 -18.10 5.78
N PHE A 12 -5.64 -19.18 5.52
CA PHE A 12 -5.49 -19.96 4.29
C PHE A 12 -5.82 -19.13 3.05
N PHE A 13 -6.96 -18.43 3.07
CA PHE A 13 -7.38 -17.61 1.93
C PHE A 13 -6.40 -16.46 1.67
N THR A 14 -5.86 -15.82 2.71
CA THR A 14 -4.85 -14.78 2.56
C THR A 14 -3.58 -15.31 1.88
N VAL A 15 -3.07 -16.48 2.33
CA VAL A 15 -1.87 -17.08 1.72
C VAL A 15 -2.13 -17.57 0.29
N TYR A 16 -3.29 -18.20 0.06
CA TYR A 16 -3.70 -18.65 -1.27
C TYR A 16 -3.80 -17.48 -2.26
N ARG A 17 -4.41 -16.36 -1.83
CA ARG A 17 -4.54 -15.15 -2.65
C ARG A 17 -3.17 -14.59 -3.06
N GLU A 18 -2.25 -14.44 -2.10
CA GLU A 18 -0.91 -13.92 -2.38
C GLU A 18 -0.14 -14.81 -3.36
N GLY A 19 -0.24 -16.14 -3.17
CA GLY A 19 0.35 -17.11 -4.09
C GLY A 19 -0.28 -17.07 -5.48
N PHE A 20 -1.59 -16.91 -5.56
CA PHE A 20 -2.32 -16.81 -6.83
C PHE A 20 -1.95 -15.54 -7.61
N GLU A 21 -1.88 -14.38 -6.95
CA GLU A 21 -1.43 -13.12 -7.57
C GLU A 21 0.00 -13.26 -8.12
N THR A 22 0.88 -13.93 -7.37
CA THR A 22 2.26 -14.20 -7.82
C THR A 22 2.30 -15.07 -9.09
N VAL A 23 1.50 -16.14 -9.15
CA VAL A 23 1.45 -17.02 -10.33
C VAL A 23 0.91 -16.28 -11.55
N LEU A 24 -0.19 -15.53 -11.39
CA LEU A 24 -0.75 -14.73 -12.49
C LEU A 24 0.24 -13.68 -13.00
N PHE A 25 0.99 -13.04 -12.11
CA PHE A 25 2.01 -12.08 -12.48
C PHE A 25 3.14 -12.72 -13.31
N TYR A 26 3.63 -13.90 -12.88
CA TYR A 26 4.65 -14.62 -13.66
C TYR A 26 4.12 -15.11 -15.01
N GLN A 27 2.86 -15.56 -15.07
CA GLN A 27 2.22 -15.92 -16.34
C GLN A 27 2.17 -14.73 -17.31
N ALA A 28 1.78 -13.55 -16.81
CA ALA A 28 1.76 -12.33 -17.60
C ALA A 28 3.17 -11.95 -18.09
N ILE A 29 4.17 -11.94 -17.19
CA ILE A 29 5.55 -11.61 -17.56
C ILE A 29 6.09 -12.56 -18.63
N ILE A 30 5.92 -13.87 -18.46
CA ILE A 30 6.40 -14.87 -19.45
C ILE A 30 5.72 -14.63 -20.80
N SER A 31 4.42 -14.30 -20.80
CA SER A 31 3.69 -13.97 -22.04
C SER A 31 4.23 -12.72 -22.74
N PHE A 32 4.80 -11.76 -22.02
CA PHE A 32 5.44 -10.58 -22.60
C PHE A 32 6.92 -10.77 -22.94
N ALA A 33 7.56 -11.82 -22.39
CA ALA A 33 9.00 -12.06 -22.49
C ALA A 33 9.36 -13.05 -23.62
N GLU A 34 8.69 -12.97 -24.77
CA GLU A 34 8.98 -13.83 -25.93
C GLU A 34 10.48 -13.75 -26.26
N TYR A 35 11.14 -14.91 -26.38
CA TYR A 35 12.61 -15.07 -26.55
C TYR A 35 13.51 -14.63 -25.36
N MET A 36 12.93 -14.19 -24.24
CA MET A 36 13.65 -13.70 -23.04
C MET A 36 13.24 -14.43 -21.75
N GLU A 37 12.54 -15.56 -21.86
CA GLU A 37 11.99 -16.33 -20.73
C GLU A 37 13.06 -16.68 -19.67
N TRP A 38 14.30 -16.92 -20.12
CA TRP A 38 15.42 -17.21 -19.22
C TRP A 38 15.69 -16.08 -18.22
N TYR A 39 15.53 -14.81 -18.64
CA TYR A 39 15.69 -13.67 -17.74
C TYR A 39 14.60 -13.61 -16.67
N VAL A 40 13.39 -14.08 -16.99
CA VAL A 40 12.29 -14.18 -16.02
C VAL A 40 12.63 -15.19 -14.93
N VAL A 41 13.13 -16.36 -15.33
CA VAL A 41 13.57 -17.40 -14.38
C VAL A 41 14.77 -16.93 -13.56
N ALA A 42 15.74 -16.27 -14.19
CA ALA A 42 16.87 -15.68 -13.49
C ALA A 42 16.43 -14.64 -12.44
N GLY A 43 15.45 -13.79 -12.79
CA GLY A 43 14.82 -12.83 -11.88
C GLY A 43 14.12 -13.52 -10.71
N LEU A 44 13.37 -14.59 -10.96
CA LEU A 44 12.73 -15.41 -9.90
C LEU A 44 13.78 -15.97 -8.92
N VAL A 45 14.85 -16.59 -9.44
CA VAL A 45 15.91 -17.17 -8.60
C VAL A 45 16.63 -16.09 -7.80
N ALA A 46 16.94 -14.95 -8.42
CA ALA A 46 17.53 -13.81 -7.74
C ALA A 46 16.61 -13.27 -6.63
N GLY A 47 15.31 -13.12 -6.90
CA GLY A 47 14.31 -12.70 -5.92
C GLY A 47 14.21 -13.66 -4.73
N LEU A 48 14.17 -14.97 -4.99
CA LEU A 48 14.18 -16.00 -3.95
C LEU A 48 15.44 -15.93 -3.08
N ALA A 49 16.61 -15.68 -3.69
CA ALA A 49 17.86 -15.52 -2.97
C ALA A 49 17.82 -14.27 -2.06
N VAL A 50 17.31 -13.14 -2.56
CA VAL A 50 17.16 -11.90 -1.79
C VAL A 50 16.21 -12.09 -0.61
N ILE A 51 15.01 -12.66 -0.82
CA ILE A 51 14.03 -12.91 0.25
C ILE A 51 14.59 -13.86 1.29
N SER A 52 15.27 -14.92 0.87
CA SER A 52 15.93 -15.88 1.77
C SER A 52 17.00 -15.19 2.61
N GLY A 53 17.81 -14.33 1.97
CA GLY A 53 18.83 -13.52 2.63
C GLY A 53 18.24 -12.56 3.66
N ILE A 54 17.20 -11.80 3.31
CA ILE A 54 16.50 -10.89 4.23
C ILE A 54 15.91 -11.68 5.40
N THR A 55 15.26 -12.82 5.14
CA THR A 55 14.69 -13.68 6.18
C THR A 55 15.77 -14.18 7.14
N PHE A 56 16.93 -14.57 6.63
CA PHE A 56 18.06 -14.99 7.45
C PHE A 56 18.61 -13.84 8.30
N VAL A 57 18.79 -12.65 7.72
CA VAL A 57 19.25 -11.45 8.43
C VAL A 57 18.28 -11.10 9.56
N VAL A 58 16.97 -11.05 9.27
CA VAL A 58 15.93 -10.79 10.27
C VAL A 58 15.96 -11.81 11.40
N ARG A 59 16.09 -13.11 11.07
CA ARG A 59 16.19 -14.17 12.08
C ARG A 59 17.46 -14.06 12.92
N LYS A 60 18.61 -13.81 12.29
CA LYS A 60 19.92 -13.76 12.95
C LYS A 60 20.10 -12.54 13.84
N LEU A 61 19.59 -11.37 13.43
CA LEU A 61 19.77 -10.15 14.22
C LEU A 61 18.91 -10.11 15.50
N GLY A 62 17.95 -11.03 15.68
CA GLY A 62 17.08 -11.08 16.87
C GLY A 62 16.33 -9.77 17.15
N ARG A 63 16.38 -8.82 16.21
CA ARG A 63 15.85 -7.48 16.38
C ARG A 63 14.34 -7.57 16.29
N LYS A 64 13.66 -7.09 17.33
CA LYS A 64 12.23 -6.77 17.24
C LYS A 64 12.06 -5.81 16.08
N LEU A 65 11.55 -6.31 14.95
CA LEU A 65 11.25 -5.50 13.78
C LEU A 65 10.34 -4.36 14.25
N PRO A 66 10.72 -3.09 14.03
CA PRO A 66 9.84 -1.98 14.35
C PRO A 66 8.66 -2.06 13.39
N LEU A 67 7.61 -2.80 13.77
CA LEU A 67 6.42 -3.04 12.95
C LEU A 67 5.84 -1.74 12.42
N ARG A 68 5.90 -0.67 13.22
CA ARG A 68 5.48 0.68 12.82
C ARG A 68 6.21 1.20 11.58
N VAL A 69 7.52 0.95 11.47
CA VAL A 69 8.34 1.38 10.33
C VAL A 69 8.05 0.52 9.11
N LEU A 70 7.95 -0.81 9.28
CA LEU A 70 7.59 -1.71 8.17
C LEU A 70 6.22 -1.37 7.59
N PHE A 71 5.20 -1.21 8.43
CA PHE A 71 3.86 -0.82 7.99
C PHE A 71 3.84 0.57 7.34
N GLY A 72 4.59 1.54 7.88
CA GLY A 72 4.72 2.85 7.26
C GLY A 72 5.36 2.79 5.87
N LEU A 73 6.41 1.97 5.72
CA LEU A 73 7.11 1.78 4.45
C LEU A 73 6.23 1.05 3.43
N THR A 74 5.60 -0.06 3.80
CA THR A 74 4.72 -0.82 2.89
C THR A 74 3.50 0.00 2.48
N MET A 75 2.89 0.76 3.40
CA MET A 75 1.81 1.68 3.05
C MET A 75 2.29 2.83 2.15
N GLY A 76 3.48 3.38 2.40
CA GLY A 76 4.05 4.44 1.55
C GLY A 76 4.30 3.96 0.13
N VAL A 77 4.93 2.79 -0.03
CA VAL A 77 5.14 2.16 -1.34
C VAL A 77 3.81 1.83 -2.01
N GLY A 78 2.84 1.28 -1.27
CA GLY A 78 1.51 0.99 -1.80
C GLY A 78 0.76 2.24 -2.25
N ALA A 79 0.84 3.34 -1.49
CA ALA A 79 0.24 4.62 -1.87
C ALA A 79 0.89 5.19 -3.14
N TYR A 80 2.22 5.12 -3.24
CA TYR A 80 2.94 5.50 -4.46
C TYR A 80 2.49 4.69 -5.67
N MET A 81 2.48 3.35 -5.56
CA MET A 81 2.06 2.46 -6.65
C MET A 81 0.60 2.69 -7.06
N SER A 82 -0.29 2.95 -6.11
CA SER A 82 -1.70 3.29 -6.37
C SER A 82 -1.83 4.56 -7.23
N ILE A 83 -1.03 5.60 -6.94
CA ILE A 83 -0.99 6.84 -7.73
C ILE A 83 -0.39 6.59 -9.13
N ALA A 84 0.65 5.78 -9.24
CA ALA A 84 1.19 5.42 -10.56
C ALA A 84 0.15 4.62 -11.39
N PHE A 85 -0.52 3.65 -10.77
CA PHE A 85 -1.47 2.77 -11.45
C PHE A 85 -2.73 3.50 -11.93
N ILE A 86 -3.25 4.49 -11.19
CA ILE A 86 -4.41 5.25 -11.70
C ILE A 86 -4.04 6.05 -12.96
N GLY A 87 -2.81 6.57 -13.05
CA GLY A 87 -2.32 7.26 -14.24
C GLY A 87 -2.24 6.32 -15.45
N ASN A 88 -1.69 5.13 -15.27
CA ASN A 88 -1.64 4.10 -16.32
C ASN A 88 -3.04 3.59 -16.71
N ALA A 89 -3.93 3.38 -15.74
CA ALA A 89 -5.28 2.93 -16.01
C ALA A 89 -6.06 3.96 -16.84
N VAL A 90 -5.99 5.26 -16.50
CA VAL A 90 -6.63 6.31 -17.31
C VAL A 90 -6.04 6.36 -18.72
N ARG A 91 -4.73 6.17 -18.85
CA ARG A 91 -4.06 6.10 -20.16
C ARG A 91 -4.56 4.92 -21.00
N GLU A 92 -4.70 3.73 -20.43
CA GLU A 92 -5.24 2.56 -21.14
C GLU A 92 -6.67 2.82 -21.65
N PHE A 93 -7.51 3.50 -20.86
CA PHE A 93 -8.86 3.87 -21.28
C PHE A 93 -8.89 4.91 -22.40
N GLN A 94 -7.90 5.80 -22.45
CA GLN A 94 -7.70 6.74 -23.58
C GLN A 94 -7.28 5.98 -24.85
N GLU A 95 -6.39 4.98 -24.71
CA GLU A 95 -5.92 4.17 -25.85
C GLU A 95 -7.04 3.32 -26.48
N VAL A 96 -7.99 2.86 -25.66
CA VAL A 96 -9.21 2.18 -26.13
C VAL A 96 -10.29 3.16 -26.62
N GLY A 97 -10.09 4.47 -26.44
CA GLY A 97 -11.00 5.53 -26.92
C GLY A 97 -12.22 5.79 -26.04
N TYR A 98 -12.26 5.26 -24.81
CA TYR A 98 -13.38 5.47 -23.88
C TYR A 98 -13.33 6.85 -23.20
N ILE A 99 -12.12 7.38 -22.99
CA ILE A 99 -11.89 8.70 -22.37
C ILE A 99 -11.30 9.64 -23.42
N GLN A 100 -11.87 10.84 -23.54
CA GLN A 100 -11.31 11.88 -24.41
C GLN A 100 -9.92 12.29 -23.90
N THR A 101 -9.02 12.60 -24.83
CA THR A 101 -7.63 12.93 -24.49
C THR A 101 -7.38 14.41 -24.67
N THR A 102 -7.05 15.11 -23.59
CA THR A 102 -6.57 16.48 -23.64
C THR A 102 -5.06 16.50 -23.46
N HIS A 103 -4.32 16.79 -24.53
CA HIS A 103 -2.86 16.75 -24.51
C HIS A 103 -2.25 17.97 -23.81
N LEU A 104 -1.28 17.75 -22.90
CA LEU A 104 -0.49 18.80 -22.23
C LEU A 104 0.97 18.77 -22.69
N ILE A 105 1.20 18.59 -23.99
CA ILE A 105 2.54 18.45 -24.56
C ILE A 105 3.42 19.69 -24.28
N ASP A 106 2.82 20.87 -24.15
CA ASP A 106 3.54 22.12 -23.88
C ASP A 106 3.90 22.34 -22.39
N THR A 107 3.24 21.64 -21.46
CA THR A 107 3.40 21.86 -20.01
C THR A 107 4.09 20.70 -19.31
N VAL A 108 3.93 19.47 -19.81
CA VAL A 108 4.49 18.25 -19.20
C VAL A 108 5.44 17.58 -20.19
N PRO A 109 6.74 17.43 -19.86
CA PRO A 109 7.69 16.79 -20.75
C PRO A 109 7.31 15.31 -20.95
N ARG A 110 7.42 14.84 -22.19
CA ARG A 110 7.22 13.43 -22.53
C ARG A 110 8.34 12.61 -21.90
N LEU A 111 8.00 11.85 -20.86
CA LEU A 111 8.93 10.94 -20.20
C LEU A 111 9.22 9.73 -21.12
N ASP A 112 10.37 9.09 -20.87
CA ASP A 112 10.67 7.78 -21.45
C ASP A 112 9.58 6.77 -21.08
N ILE A 113 9.31 5.81 -21.97
CA ILE A 113 8.25 4.80 -21.81
C ILE A 113 8.35 4.07 -20.47
N ASN A 114 9.56 3.73 -20.03
CA ASN A 114 9.76 3.01 -18.77
C ASN A 114 9.47 3.90 -17.56
N THR A 115 9.92 5.17 -17.61
CA THR A 115 9.69 6.14 -16.55
C THR A 115 8.22 6.53 -16.47
N ALA A 116 7.55 6.68 -17.61
CA ALA A 116 6.12 6.95 -17.69
C ALA A 116 5.30 5.79 -17.10
N ALA A 117 5.62 4.54 -17.46
CA ALA A 117 4.95 3.36 -16.91
C ALA A 117 5.17 3.20 -15.39
N MET A 118 6.39 3.49 -14.90
CA MET A 118 6.71 3.36 -13.47
C MET A 118 6.06 4.46 -12.62
N THR A 119 5.92 5.67 -13.17
CA THR A 119 5.36 6.83 -12.43
C THR A 119 3.87 7.08 -12.71
N GLY A 120 3.32 6.48 -13.76
CA GLY A 120 1.96 6.76 -14.25
C GLY A 120 1.80 8.13 -14.91
N ILE A 121 2.89 8.88 -15.12
CA ILE A 121 2.84 10.25 -15.62
C ILE A 121 2.79 10.20 -17.15
N HIS A 122 1.61 10.53 -17.66
CA HIS A 122 1.37 10.72 -19.10
C HIS A 122 1.04 12.19 -19.36
N PRO A 123 1.43 12.77 -20.51
CA PRO A 123 1.22 14.18 -20.83
C PRO A 123 -0.24 14.46 -21.24
N THR A 124 -1.20 14.07 -20.39
CA THR A 124 -2.64 14.28 -20.59
C THR A 124 -3.29 14.84 -19.33
N LEU A 125 -4.35 15.63 -19.48
CA LEU A 125 -4.98 16.33 -18.36
C LEU A 125 -5.62 15.33 -17.41
N GLU A 126 -6.29 14.35 -17.98
CA GLU A 126 -7.10 13.37 -17.27
C GLU A 126 -6.24 12.49 -16.37
N THR A 127 -5.06 12.05 -16.83
CA THR A 127 -4.12 11.26 -16.04
C THR A 127 -3.58 12.07 -14.86
N ILE A 128 -3.15 13.32 -15.09
CA ILE A 128 -2.61 14.18 -14.03
C ILE A 128 -3.67 14.52 -12.99
N VAL A 129 -4.89 14.86 -13.43
CA VAL A 129 -6.01 15.14 -12.51
C VAL A 129 -6.35 13.90 -11.69
N ALA A 130 -6.41 12.71 -12.30
CA ALA A 130 -6.69 11.48 -11.58
C ALA A 130 -5.63 11.18 -10.50
N GLN A 131 -4.35 11.36 -10.84
CA GLN A 131 -3.25 11.21 -9.89
C GLN A 131 -3.31 12.25 -8.76
N LEU A 132 -3.59 13.52 -9.08
CA LEU A 132 -3.73 14.60 -8.10
C LEU A 132 -4.91 14.38 -7.15
N VAL A 133 -6.07 13.95 -7.66
CA VAL A 133 -7.24 13.63 -6.84
C VAL A 133 -6.89 12.53 -5.85
N LEU A 134 -6.26 11.44 -6.30
CA LEU A 134 -5.89 10.33 -5.44
C LEU A 134 -4.82 10.73 -4.41
N LEU A 135 -3.83 11.54 -4.82
CA LEU A 135 -2.84 12.12 -3.92
C LEU A 135 -3.52 12.97 -2.83
N CYS A 136 -4.48 13.83 -3.20
CA CYS A 136 -5.25 14.63 -2.24
C CYS A 136 -6.01 13.75 -1.25
N VAL A 137 -6.62 12.65 -1.70
CA VAL A 137 -7.28 11.69 -0.81
C VAL A 137 -6.29 11.10 0.20
N TYR A 138 -5.10 10.69 -0.24
CA TYR A 138 -4.05 10.19 0.65
C TYR A 138 -3.54 11.26 1.63
N LEU A 139 -3.34 12.50 1.17
CA LEU A 139 -2.89 13.60 2.03
C LEU A 139 -3.92 13.95 3.09
N VAL A 140 -5.19 14.09 2.72
CA VAL A 140 -6.29 14.36 3.67
C VAL A 140 -6.47 13.21 4.64
N GLY A 141 -6.45 11.96 4.14
CA GLY A 141 -6.54 10.77 4.98
C GLY A 141 -5.36 10.67 5.98
N SER A 142 -4.14 10.90 5.50
CA SER A 142 -2.93 10.91 6.34
C SER A 142 -2.99 12.03 7.38
N LEU A 143 -3.38 13.24 7.00
CA LEU A 143 -3.52 14.37 7.92
C LEU A 143 -4.59 14.10 8.99
N TYR A 144 -5.73 13.52 8.60
CA TYR A 144 -6.78 13.12 9.53
C TYR A 144 -6.28 12.11 10.56
N VAL A 145 -5.59 11.06 10.11
CA VAL A 145 -5.02 10.02 10.98
C VAL A 145 -3.95 10.61 11.91
N LEU A 146 -3.04 11.43 11.38
CA LEU A 146 -1.91 11.96 12.13
C LEU A 146 -2.30 13.07 13.12
N PHE A 147 -3.29 13.91 12.81
CA PHE A 147 -3.63 15.06 13.67
C PHE A 147 -4.89 14.85 14.53
N ILE A 148 -5.94 14.22 13.99
CA ILE A 148 -7.24 14.11 14.69
C ILE A 148 -7.29 12.89 15.59
N GLN A 149 -6.77 11.75 15.13
CA GLN A 149 -6.77 10.51 15.92
C GLN A 149 -6.03 10.62 17.27
N PRO A 150 -4.82 11.21 17.37
CA PRO A 150 -4.13 11.33 18.66
C PRO A 150 -4.81 12.32 19.60
N ARG A 151 -5.42 13.41 19.08
CA ARG A 151 -6.19 14.35 19.90
C ARG A 151 -7.43 13.68 20.49
N ARG A 152 -8.16 12.90 19.68
CA ARG A 152 -9.35 12.16 20.13
C ARG A 152 -8.99 11.08 21.15
N ASN A 153 -7.90 10.34 20.93
CA ASN A 153 -7.44 9.32 21.86
C ASN A 153 -7.01 9.92 23.21
N ARG A 154 -6.31 11.06 23.21
CA ARG A 154 -5.93 11.77 24.44
C ARG A 154 -7.16 12.31 25.20
N ALA A 155 -8.17 12.83 24.51
CA ALA A 155 -9.40 13.31 25.12
C ALA A 155 -10.24 12.18 25.76
N ILE A 156 -10.29 11.01 25.13
CA ILE A 156 -10.97 9.84 25.72
C ILE A 156 -10.19 9.34 26.94
N GLU A 157 -8.85 9.36 26.90
CA GLU A 157 -8.03 8.94 28.03
C GLU A 157 -8.17 9.89 29.24
N SER A 158 -8.22 11.20 29.03
CA SER A 158 -8.44 12.18 30.11
C SER A 158 -9.85 12.06 30.71
N ALA A 159 -10.87 11.83 29.88
CA ALA A 159 -12.23 11.59 30.36
C ALA A 159 -12.35 10.30 31.18
N ARG A 160 -11.63 9.23 30.80
CA ARG A 160 -11.56 7.99 31.60
C ARG A 160 -10.86 8.22 32.94
N LYS A 161 -9.74 8.95 32.97
CA LYS A 161 -9.02 9.27 34.22
C LYS A 161 -9.89 10.08 35.18
N SER A 162 -10.55 11.14 34.68
CA SER A 162 -11.46 11.97 35.47
C SER A 162 -12.61 11.16 36.08
N ARG A 163 -13.21 10.22 35.35
CA ARG A 163 -14.26 9.33 35.90
C ARG A 163 -13.72 8.35 36.95
N ALA A 164 -12.52 7.80 36.75
CA ALA A 164 -11.89 6.92 37.74
C ALA A 164 -11.56 7.68 39.03
N ASP A 165 -11.11 8.93 38.93
CA ASP A 165 -10.81 9.78 40.08
C ASP A 165 -12.09 10.16 40.86
N LEU A 166 -13.20 10.43 40.17
CA LEU A 166 -14.51 10.68 40.79
C LEU A 166 -15.03 9.46 41.55
N ALA A 167 -14.99 8.27 40.92
CA ALA A 167 -15.42 7.03 41.57
C ALA A 167 -14.58 6.69 42.82
N LYS A 168 -13.27 7.00 42.79
CA LYS A 168 -12.38 6.81 43.95
C LYS A 168 -12.70 7.78 45.08
N LYS A 169 -13.16 8.99 44.75
CA LYS A 169 -13.58 10.01 45.73
C LYS A 169 -14.89 9.60 46.41
N GLU A 170 -15.89 9.19 45.62
CA GLU A 170 -17.17 8.68 46.13
C GLU A 170 -16.99 7.45 47.03
N ALA A 171 -16.11 6.51 46.68
CA ALA A 171 -15.83 5.34 47.50
C ALA A 171 -15.15 5.68 48.84
N LYS A 172 -14.45 6.82 48.92
CA LYS A 172 -13.77 7.29 50.13
C LYS A 172 -14.72 8.09 51.04
N ASP A 173 -15.69 8.78 50.47
CA ASP A 173 -16.68 9.56 51.23
C ASP A 173 -17.78 8.67 51.86
N VAL A 174 -17.86 7.40 51.46
CA VAL A 174 -18.82 6.40 51.99
C VAL A 174 -18.23 5.53 53.12
N GLN A 175 -16.91 5.59 53.36
CA GLN A 175 -16.20 4.93 54.47
C GLN A 175 -16.01 5.87 55.65
#